data_AF-A7T6I5-F1
#
_entry.id   AF-A7T6I5-F1
#
_cell.length_a   1.000
_cell.length_b   1.000
_cell.length_c   1.000
_cell.angle_alpha   90.00
_cell.angle_beta   90.00
_cell.angle_gamma   90.00
#
_symmetry.space_group_name_H-M   'P 1'
#
loop_
_entity.id
_entity.type
_entity.pdbx_description
1 polymer ?
#
loop_
_entity_poly.entity_id
_entity_poly.type
_entity_poly.pdbx_seq_one_letter_code
_entity_poly.pdbx_strand_id
1 'polypeptide(L)' 'MGNHDDIIWSPVKSGDISWNFEKFLIDHHGKPVLRFKPSVNPKDLGQEIERLI' A
#
# COMPACT_ATOMS: atom_id res chain seq x y z
N MET A 1 3.12 4.25 -12.62
CA MET A 1 2.30 3.05 -12.32
C MET A 1 2.70 2.03 -13.37
N GLY A 2 3.00 0.78 -13.00
CA GLY A 2 3.53 -0.22 -13.93
C GLY A 2 2.64 -0.36 -15.17
N ASN A 3 3.24 -0.48 -16.35
CA ASN A 3 2.48 -0.68 -17.58
C ASN A 3 1.85 -2.09 -17.55
N HIS A 4 0.71 -2.27 -18.22
CA HIS A 4 0.04 -3.57 -18.29
C HIS A 4 0.96 -4.65 -18.88
N ASP A 5 1.83 -4.25 -19.82
CA ASP A 5 2.81 -5.13 -20.47
C ASP A 5 3.96 -5.56 -19.55
N ASP A 6 4.16 -4.90 -18.41
CA ASP A 6 5.20 -5.24 -17.44
C ASP A 6 4.76 -6.32 -16.43
N ILE A 7 3.49 -6.76 -16.50
CA ILE A 7 2.90 -7.71 -15.55
C ILE A 7 3.24 -9.14 -15.98
N ILE A 8 4.13 -9.80 -15.24
CA ILE A 8 4.59 -11.17 -15.52
C ILE A 8 3.94 -12.25 -14.65
N TRP A 9 2.97 -11.90 -13.79
CA TRP A 9 2.33 -12.84 -12.87
C TRP A 9 0.90 -13.22 -13.29
N SER A 10 0.43 -14.39 -12.85
CA SER A 10 -0.91 -14.91 -13.12
C SER A 10 -1.43 -15.75 -11.95
N PRO A 11 -2.71 -15.64 -11.56
CA PRO A 11 -3.72 -14.76 -12.14
C PRO A 11 -3.54 -13.30 -11.69
N VAL A 12 -3.81 -12.35 -12.59
CA VAL A 12 -3.86 -10.92 -12.26
C VAL A 12 -5.18 -10.61 -11.55
N LYS A 13 -5.11 -9.90 -10.42
CA LYS A 13 -6.28 -9.49 -9.63
C LYS A 13 -6.26 -7.99 -9.38
N SER A 14 -7.44 -7.40 -9.23
CA SER A 14 -7.58 -5.96 -8.91
C SER A 14 -6.92 -5.56 -7.59
N GLY A 15 -6.66 -6.51 -6.69
CA GLY A 15 -6.04 -6.26 -5.39
C GLY A 15 -4.51 -6.33 -5.39
N ASP A 16 -3.87 -6.71 -6.50
CA ASP A 16 -2.43 -6.96 -6.57
C ASP A 16 -1.61 -5.70 -6.22
N ILE A 17 -0.39 -5.91 -5.75
CA ILE A 17 0.57 -4.83 -5.49
C ILE A 17 0.99 -4.25 -6.84
N SER A 18 0.73 -2.95 -7.03
CA SER A 18 0.93 -2.29 -8.32
C SER A 18 2.39 -1.93 -8.61
N TRP A 19 3.20 -1.72 -7.56
CA TRP A 19 4.62 -1.41 -7.69
C TRP A 19 5.35 -1.53 -6.34
N ASN A 20 6.68 -1.44 -6.40
CA ASN A 20 7.54 -1.31 -5.22
C ASN A 20 7.12 -0.10 -4.35
N PHE A 21 7.22 -0.27 -3.03
CA PHE A 21 6.89 0.75 -2.02
C PHE A 21 5.39 1.05 -1.83
N GLU A 22 4.47 0.17 -2.19
CA GLU A 22 3.15 0.20 -1.54
C GLU A 22 3.27 -0.04 -0.03
N LYS A 23 2.43 0.64 0.75
CA LYS A 23 2.49 0.62 2.21
C LYS A 23 1.13 0.27 2.79
N PHE A 24 1.10 -0.48 3.88
CA PHE A 24 -0.12 -0.86 4.60
C PHE A 24 0.01 -0.42 6.05
N LEU A 25 -1.01 0.24 6.57
CA LEU A 25 -1.10 0.58 7.99
C LEU A 25 -1.97 -0.45 8.69
N ILE A 26 -1.43 -1.02 9.77
CA ILE A 26 -2.06 -2.05 10.59
C ILE A 26 -2.25 -1.49 12.00
N ASP A 27 -3.43 -1.69 12.58
CA ASP A 27 -3.74 -1.23 13.95
C ASP A 27 -3.17 -2.15 15.05
N HIS A 28 -3.35 -1.75 16.31
CA HIS A 28 -2.90 -2.50 17.49
C HIS A 28 -3.59 -3.87 17.67
N HIS A 29 -4.70 -4.12 16.97
CA HIS A 29 -5.37 -5.42 16.95
C HIS A 29 -4.93 -6.30 15.78
N GLY A 30 -3.97 -5.84 14.96
CA GLY A 30 -3.47 -6.57 13.80
C GLY A 30 -4.35 -6.43 12.56
N LYS A 31 -5.30 -5.49 12.54
CA LYS A 31 -6.21 -5.28 11.40
C LYS A 31 -5.65 -4.25 10.42
N PRO A 32 -5.61 -4.53 9.11
CA PRO A 32 -5.30 -3.52 8.10
C PRO A 32 -6.37 -2.43 8.07
N VAL A 33 -5.95 -1.17 8.17
CA VAL A 33 -6.86 -0.01 8.19
C VAL A 33 -6.69 0.92 6.99
N LEU A 34 -5.47 1.06 6.45
CA LEU A 34 -5.19 1.89 5.28
C LEU A 34 -4.16 1.23 4.33
N ARG A 35 -4.27 1.53 3.04
CA ARG A 35 -3.32 1.15 1.98
C ARG A 35 -2.90 2.41 1.22
N PHE A 36 -1.60 2.64 1.10
CA PHE A 36 -1.03 3.81 0.44
C PHE A 36 -0.34 3.42 -0.87
N LYS A 37 -0.51 4.28 -1.88
CA LYS A 37 0.14 4.14 -3.19
C LYS A 37 1.68 4.27 -3.05
N PRO A 38 2.45 3.71 -4.00
CA PRO A 38 3.92 3.82 -4.03
C PRO A 38 4.43 5.25 -3.91
N SER A 39 3.75 6.19 -4.57
CA SER A 39 4.12 7.59 -4.68
C SER A 39 3.97 8.40 -3.39
N VAL A 40 3.28 7.86 -2.37
CA VAL A 40 3.10 8.56 -1.09
C VAL A 40 4.42 8.55 -0.34
N ASN A 41 4.89 9.74 0.06
CA ASN A 41 6.11 9.89 0.83
C ASN A 41 5.87 9.39 2.26
N PRO A 42 6.74 8.53 2.83
CA PRO A 42 6.61 8.07 4.21
C PRO A 42 6.48 9.21 5.24
N LYS A 43 7.09 10.37 4.99
CA LYS A 43 7.01 11.52 5.91
C LYS A 43 5.59 12.08 6.05
N ASP A 44 4.75 11.92 5.03
CA ASP A 44 3.37 12.41 5.04
C ASP A 44 2.43 11.49 5.84
N LEU A 45 2.90 10.30 6.26
CA LEU A 45 2.09 9.30 6.95
C LEU A 45 2.04 9.48 8.47
N GLY A 46 2.81 10.41 9.04
CA GLY A 46 2.93 10.58 10.49
C GLY A 46 1.57 10.78 11.17
N GLN A 47 0.72 11.66 10.63
CA GLN A 47 -0.62 11.91 11.15
C GLN A 47 -1.53 10.68 11.11
N GLU A 48 -1.40 9.83 10.09
CA GLU A 48 -2.21 8.60 9.98
C GLU A 48 -1.79 7.55 11.00
N ILE A 49 -0.49 7.48 11.33
CA ILE A 49 0.03 6.61 12.38
C ILE A 49 -0.42 7.11 13.75
N GLU A 50 -0.31 8.42 14.01
CA GLU A 50 -0.70 9.05 15.29
C GLU A 50 -2.19 8.84 15.62
N ARG A 51 -3.07 8.75 14.62
CA ARG A 51 -4.51 8.46 14.81
C ARG A 51 -4.79 7.08 15.40
N LEU A 52 -3.81 6.18 15.41
CA LEU A 52 -3.97 4.82 15.94
C LEU A 52 -3.45 4.66 17.38
N ILE A 53 -2.85 5.71 17.95
CA ILE A 53 -2.30 5.74 19.32
C ILE A 53 -3.36 6.28 20.29
#